data_AF-A0A2W6A9H5-F1
#
_entry.id   AF-A0A2W6A9H5-F1
#
_cell.length_a   1.000
_cell.length_b   1.000
_cell.length_c   1.000
_cell.angle_alpha   90.00
_cell.angle_beta   90.00
_cell.angle_gamma   90.00
#
_symmetry.space_group_name_H-M   'P 1'
#
loop_
_entity.id
_entity.type
_entity.pdbx_description
1 polymer ?
#
loop_
_entity_poly.entity_id
_entity_poly.type
_entity_poly.pdbx_seq_one_letter_code
_entity_poly.pdbx_strand_id
1 'polypeptide(L)'
;GGRAAAPPPGRGDPGAPVSGRRRRGAPAEPPQVEKRPWGFQVVGPAVERLVERTSFDSEQGLQRFQMALDRLGVSSALEEAGAEAGDSVRVGQVEFEYQP
;
A
#
# COMPACT_ATOMS: atom_id res chain seq x y z
N GLY A 1 -11.32 22.00 23.44
CA GLY A 1 -10.69 21.42 22.24
C GLY A 1 -10.65 19.93 22.41
N GLY A 2 -11.47 19.19 21.67
CA GLY A 2 -11.53 17.73 21.74
C GLY A 2 -10.90 17.14 20.49
N ARG A 3 -9.72 16.51 20.62
CA ARG A 3 -9.15 15.67 19.57
C ARG A 3 -9.73 14.27 19.77
N ALA A 4 -10.50 13.80 18.79
CA ALA A 4 -11.12 12.48 18.79
C ALA A 4 -10.04 11.39 18.83
N ALA A 5 -10.23 10.43 19.73
CA ALA A 5 -9.40 9.25 19.88
C ALA A 5 -9.54 8.32 18.68
N ALA A 6 -8.42 7.85 18.14
CA ALA A 6 -8.39 6.68 17.26
C ALA A 6 -8.48 5.40 18.13
N PRO A 7 -9.17 4.34 17.67
CA PRO A 7 -9.42 3.12 18.43
C PRO A 7 -8.14 2.29 18.65
N PRO A 8 -8.13 1.34 19.63
CA PRO A 8 -6.94 0.59 20.00
C PRO A 8 -6.54 -0.42 18.91
N PRO A 9 -5.24 -0.67 18.70
CA PRO A 9 -4.85 -1.65 17.70
C PRO A 9 -5.02 -3.10 18.16
N GLY A 10 -5.67 -3.84 17.28
CA GLY A 10 -5.85 -5.28 17.37
C GLY A 10 -4.52 -6.01 17.20
N ARG A 11 -4.22 -6.83 18.20
CA ARG A 11 -3.15 -7.82 18.27
C ARG A 11 -3.01 -8.63 16.95
N GLY A 12 -1.82 -8.62 16.35
CA GLY A 12 -1.54 -9.40 15.13
C GLY A 12 -0.06 -9.58 14.80
N ASP A 13 0.65 -10.37 15.58
CA ASP A 13 1.81 -11.16 15.13
C ASP A 13 1.75 -12.50 15.89
N PRO A 14 2.07 -13.66 15.28
CA PRO A 14 3.32 -13.84 14.53
C PRO A 14 3.23 -14.64 13.22
N GLY A 15 4.14 -14.40 12.27
CA GLY A 15 4.52 -15.48 11.34
C GLY A 15 5.20 -15.09 10.02
N ALA A 16 6.52 -14.93 10.01
CA ALA A 16 7.31 -15.57 8.97
C ALA A 16 7.49 -17.07 9.35
N PRO A 17 7.85 -18.01 8.46
CA PRO A 17 8.09 -17.93 7.02
C PRO A 17 7.27 -18.96 6.21
N VAL A 18 6.99 -18.72 4.92
CA VAL A 18 6.64 -19.82 4.00
C VAL A 18 7.76 -20.03 2.99
N SER A 19 8.61 -21.01 3.28
CA SER A 19 9.34 -21.77 2.27
C SER A 19 8.30 -22.47 1.39
N GLY A 20 7.93 -21.81 0.31
CA GLY A 20 7.02 -22.33 -0.71
C GLY A 20 7.67 -22.10 -2.06
N ARG A 21 8.32 -23.15 -2.57
CA ARG A 21 8.72 -23.39 -3.97
C ARG A 21 8.45 -22.19 -4.87
N ARG A 22 9.49 -21.50 -5.37
CA ARG A 22 9.39 -20.40 -6.32
C ARG A 22 8.46 -20.79 -7.49
N ARG A 23 7.16 -20.58 -7.33
CA ARG A 23 6.29 -20.41 -8.48
C ARG A 23 6.76 -19.07 -9.00
N ARG A 24 7.43 -19.10 -10.15
CA ARG A 24 7.47 -17.95 -11.05
C ARG A 24 5.99 -17.67 -11.34
N GLY A 25 5.35 -16.93 -10.44
CA GLY A 25 3.98 -16.49 -10.60
C GLY A 25 3.96 -15.64 -11.87
N ALA A 26 2.86 -15.72 -12.61
CA ALA A 26 2.60 -14.83 -13.72
C ALA A 26 3.06 -13.40 -13.40
N PRO A 27 3.57 -12.63 -14.38
CA PRO A 27 3.95 -11.24 -14.15
C PRO A 27 2.81 -10.58 -13.37
N ALA A 28 3.13 -10.01 -12.20
CA ALA A 28 2.16 -9.27 -11.43
C ALA A 28 1.62 -8.19 -12.37
N GLU A 29 0.32 -8.20 -12.63
CA GLU A 29 -0.30 -7.17 -13.44
C GLU A 29 0.06 -5.81 -12.85
N PRO A 30 0.40 -4.83 -13.70
CA PRO A 30 0.82 -3.52 -13.21
C PRO A 30 -0.31 -2.90 -12.38
N PRO A 31 0.01 -2.16 -11.32
CA PRO A 31 -0.98 -1.43 -10.56
C PRO A 31 -1.66 -0.40 -11.48
N GLN A 32 -2.99 -0.30 -11.38
CA GLN A 32 -3.75 0.71 -12.10
C GLN A 32 -3.99 1.90 -11.18
N VAL A 33 -3.74 3.10 -11.68
CA VAL A 33 -3.95 4.35 -10.96
C VAL A 33 -5.10 5.12 -11.61
N GLU A 34 -6.12 5.43 -10.82
CA GLU A 34 -7.27 6.23 -11.21
C GLU A 34 -7.26 7.58 -10.49
N LYS A 35 -7.33 8.68 -11.23
CA LYS A 35 -7.48 10.02 -10.64
C LYS A 35 -8.90 10.20 -10.10
N ARG A 36 -9.02 10.73 -8.89
CA ARG A 36 -10.27 10.98 -8.16
C ARG A 36 -10.33 12.43 -7.68
N PRO A 37 -11.52 12.93 -7.29
CA PRO A 37 -11.65 14.30 -6.76
C PRO A 37 -10.85 14.56 -5.48
N TRP A 38 -10.52 13.50 -4.73
CA TRP A 38 -9.75 13.56 -3.49
C TRP A 38 -8.26 13.22 -3.66
N GLY A 39 -7.80 12.87 -4.87
CA GLY A 39 -6.42 12.44 -5.11
C GLY A 39 -6.33 11.25 -6.08
N PHE A 40 -5.62 10.19 -5.71
CA PHE A 40 -5.35 9.03 -6.57
C PHE A 40 -5.77 7.72 -5.92
N GLN A 41 -6.47 6.87 -6.68
CA GLN A 41 -6.85 5.53 -6.26
C GLN A 41 -5.98 4.51 -6.99
N VAL A 42 -5.26 3.68 -6.25
CA VAL A 42 -4.49 2.57 -6.80
C VAL A 42 -5.29 1.27 -6.61
N VAL A 43 -5.55 0.59 -7.70
CA VAL A 43 -6.26 -0.70 -7.74
C VAL A 43 -5.38 -1.75 -8.40
N GLY A 44 -5.50 -3.00 -7.95
CA GLY A 44 -4.78 -4.08 -8.58
C GLY A 44 -4.55 -5.27 -7.65
N PRO A 45 -4.53 -6.49 -8.20
CA PRO A 45 -4.45 -7.72 -7.41
C PRO A 45 -3.14 -7.81 -6.61
N ALA A 46 -2.05 -7.18 -7.07
CA ALA A 46 -0.78 -7.19 -6.36
C ALA A 46 -0.77 -6.27 -5.14
N VAL A 47 -1.29 -5.04 -5.30
CA VAL A 47 -1.33 -4.03 -4.23
C VAL A 47 -2.39 -4.35 -3.18
N GLU A 48 -3.53 -4.92 -3.57
CA GLU A 48 -4.56 -5.38 -2.63
C GLU A 48 -4.03 -6.49 -1.73
N ARG A 49 -3.39 -7.52 -2.30
CA ARG A 49 -2.74 -8.59 -1.54
C ARG A 49 -1.64 -8.07 -0.61
N LEU A 50 -0.96 -6.99 -1.00
CA LEU A 50 0.06 -6.37 -0.17
C LEU A 50 -0.59 -5.70 1.05
N VAL A 51 -1.65 -4.93 0.86
CA VAL A 51 -2.41 -4.30 1.95
C VAL A 51 -2.94 -5.36 2.91
N GLU A 52 -3.58 -6.43 2.42
CA GLU A 52 -4.12 -7.50 3.27
C GLU A 52 -3.08 -8.21 4.13
N ARG A 53 -1.82 -8.27 3.65
CA ARG A 53 -0.70 -8.94 4.34
C ARG A 53 0.11 -8.01 5.23
N THR A 54 -0.18 -6.72 5.21
CA THR A 54 0.62 -5.72 5.91
C THR A 54 0.01 -5.42 7.27
N SER A 55 0.83 -5.58 8.31
CA SER A 55 0.51 -5.07 9.65
C SER A 55 0.81 -3.58 9.73
N PHE A 56 -0.17 -2.72 9.50
CA PHE A 56 -0.02 -1.26 9.57
C PHE A 56 0.16 -0.71 10.99
N ASP A 57 -0.03 -1.55 12.00
CA ASP A 57 0.13 -1.17 13.40
C ASP A 57 1.58 -1.03 13.85
N SER A 58 2.53 -1.47 13.03
CA SER A 58 3.95 -1.44 13.36
C SER A 58 4.72 -0.58 12.38
N GLU A 59 5.64 0.26 12.88
CA GLU A 59 6.54 1.08 12.05
C GLU A 59 7.28 0.24 11.00
N GLN A 60 7.71 -0.98 11.37
CA GLN A 60 8.34 -1.90 10.42
C GLN A 60 7.39 -2.43 9.34
N GLY A 61 6.10 -2.59 9.66
CA GLY A 61 5.09 -3.00 8.68
C GLY A 61 4.82 -1.89 7.68
N LEU A 62 4.72 -0.65 8.14
CA LEU A 62 4.57 0.53 7.28
C LEU A 62 5.79 0.72 6.36
N GLN A 63 7.00 0.61 6.87
CA GLN A 63 8.21 0.69 6.03
C GLN A 63 8.25 -0.42 4.98
N ARG A 64 7.93 -1.67 5.36
CA ARG A 64 7.86 -2.79 4.41
C ARG A 64 6.81 -2.58 3.34
N PHE A 65 5.67 -1.99 3.69
CA PHE A 65 4.61 -1.66 2.76
C PHE A 65 5.05 -0.64 1.73
N GLN A 66 5.63 0.48 2.17
CA GLN A 66 6.16 1.50 1.27
C GLN A 66 7.20 0.93 0.30
N MET A 67 8.19 0.18 0.80
CA MET A 67 9.19 -0.48 -0.04
C MET A 67 8.57 -1.49 -1.03
N ALA A 68 7.50 -2.17 -0.63
CA ALA A 68 6.83 -3.13 -1.49
C ALA A 68 5.95 -2.47 -2.55
N LEU A 69 5.30 -1.34 -2.26
CA LEU A 69 4.59 -0.53 -3.24
C LEU A 69 5.52 -0.05 -4.36
N ASP A 70 6.71 0.44 -3.98
CA ASP A 70 7.73 0.87 -4.92
C ASP A 70 8.19 -0.27 -5.83
N ARG A 71 8.46 -1.46 -5.25
CA ARG A 71 8.80 -2.67 -6.01
C ARG A 71 7.68 -3.16 -6.94
N LEU A 72 6.43 -2.83 -6.64
CA LEU A 72 5.29 -3.15 -7.50
C LEU A 72 5.08 -2.11 -8.61
N GLY A 73 5.87 -1.03 -8.64
CA GLY A 73 5.76 0.04 -9.62
C GLY A 73 4.62 1.01 -9.34
N VAL A 74 4.13 1.08 -8.09
CA VAL A 74 3.05 2.01 -7.72
C VAL A 74 3.53 3.45 -7.79
N SER A 75 4.74 3.73 -7.33
CA SER A 75 5.37 5.06 -7.42
C SER A 75 5.40 5.53 -8.87
N SER A 76 5.93 4.70 -9.78
CA SER A 76 5.98 5.03 -11.21
C SER A 76 4.59 5.21 -11.82
N ALA A 77 3.62 4.36 -11.47
CA ALA A 77 2.26 4.51 -11.98
C ALA A 77 1.57 5.79 -11.48
N LEU A 78 1.89 6.25 -10.27
CA LEU A 78 1.43 7.52 -9.71
C LEU A 78 2.09 8.71 -10.43
N GLU A 79 3.40 8.64 -10.68
CA GLU A 79 4.13 9.66 -11.46
C GLU A 79 3.57 9.78 -12.88
N GLU A 80 3.33 8.65 -13.55
CA GLU A 80 2.71 8.62 -14.89
C GLU A 80 1.27 9.16 -14.89
N ALA A 81 0.55 8.99 -13.78
CA ALA A 81 -0.78 9.58 -13.58
C ALA A 81 -0.73 11.10 -13.23
N GLY A 82 0.48 11.64 -12.99
CA GLY A 82 0.70 13.04 -12.62
C GLY A 82 0.42 13.33 -11.16
N ALA A 83 0.73 12.41 -10.26
CA ALA A 83 0.72 12.65 -8.82
C ALA A 83 1.90 13.54 -8.39
N GLU A 84 1.63 14.50 -7.50
CA GLU A 84 2.61 15.41 -6.94
C GLU A 84 2.83 15.11 -5.45
N ALA A 85 3.98 15.52 -4.92
CA ALA A 85 4.27 15.38 -3.49
C ALA A 85 3.18 16.08 -2.66
N GLY A 86 2.56 15.37 -1.72
CA GLY A 86 1.42 15.87 -0.95
C GLY A 86 0.06 15.38 -1.44
N ASP A 87 -0.02 14.72 -2.60
CA ASP A 87 -1.30 14.17 -3.07
C ASP A 87 -1.76 12.98 -2.23
N SER A 88 -3.07 12.90 -2.00
CA SER A 88 -3.66 11.78 -1.25
C SER A 88 -3.81 10.55 -2.15
N VAL A 89 -3.24 9.43 -1.71
CA VAL A 89 -3.28 8.15 -2.43
C VAL A 89 -4.03 7.13 -1.58
N ARG A 90 -5.01 6.45 -2.18
CA ARG A 90 -5.68 5.30 -1.54
C ARG A 90 -5.34 3.99 -2.24
N VAL A 91 -5.02 2.99 -1.43
CA VAL A 91 -4.81 1.60 -1.85
C VAL A 91 -5.70 0.71 -1.00
N GLY A 92 -6.75 0.16 -1.58
CA GLY A 92 -7.75 -0.61 -0.84
C GLY A 92 -8.40 0.21 0.29
N GLN A 93 -8.11 -0.13 1.54
CA GLN A 93 -8.63 0.54 2.74
C GLN A 93 -7.64 1.53 3.37
N VAL A 94 -6.44 1.65 2.80
CA VAL A 94 -5.36 2.48 3.35
C VAL A 94 -5.24 3.75 2.52
N GLU A 95 -5.11 4.88 3.21
CA GLU A 95 -4.84 6.19 2.63
C GLU A 95 -3.49 6.70 3.14
N PHE A 96 -2.67 7.25 2.26
CA PHE A 96 -1.40 7.89 2.60
C PHE A 96 -1.12 9.06 1.66
N GLU A 97 -0.18 9.91 2.07
CA GLU A 97 0.31 11.01 1.25
C GLU A 97 1.43 10.52 0.33
N TYR A 98 1.36 10.89 -0.96
CA TYR A 98 2.41 10.58 -1.91
C TYR A 98 3.67 11.39 -1.62
N GLN A 99 4.79 10.70 -1.50
CA GLN A 99 6.11 11.27 -1.31
C GLN A 99 7.07 10.60 -2.32
N PRO A 100 7.50 11.32 -3.37
CA PRO A 100 8.43 10.81 -4.37
C PRO A 100 9.85 10.61 -3.82
#